data_AF-A0A4R5NAJ3-F1
#
_entry.id   AF-A0A4R5NAJ3-F1
#
_cell.length_a   1.000
_cell.length_b   1.000
_cell.length_c   1.000
_cell.angle_alpha   90.00
_cell.angle_beta   90.00
_cell.angle_gamma   90.00
#
_symmetry.space_group_name_H-M   'P 1'
#
loop_
_entity.id
_entity.type
_entity.pdbx_description
1 polymer ?
#
loop_
_entity_poly.entity_id
_entity_poly.type
_entity_poly.pdbx_seq_one_letter_code
_entity_poly.pdbx_strand_id
1 'polypeptide(L)'
;MANKQEWIEYFELMHHRQPTADEILAAIEAGDISLSHSKVANSATTQRELSQDVNHAYSTAKQHAGNYFVWLKDRMMMPSKHAMLDEQFSATFLWITYALASLVAALTVWNFCRRIVNAAAATVGSFTGTSDSLVHAASQYLTSGLLMLWITFALIYFAGVPILAWTTKVTYRFYDALMRYLNWFAIVLGINIVAFIASFLIPITPSTLNSLDNMDSAIYFLIATVGLVTFLLTLSSSILAIGQFTLVNAANKLEGKVDTLWWQLCQQIGTGILSYLIIRFIVAPMFKSLFAGLDF
;
A
#
# COMPACT_ATOMS: atom_id res chain seq x y z
N MET A 1 -18.59 -32.82 32.06
CA MET A 1 -19.91 -32.27 32.40
C MET A 1 -19.83 -30.77 32.21
N ALA A 2 -20.57 -30.24 31.26
CA ALA A 2 -20.57 -28.80 31.00
C ALA A 2 -21.44 -28.10 32.04
N ASN A 3 -21.12 -26.84 32.35
CA ASN A 3 -22.08 -26.02 33.09
C ASN A 3 -23.24 -25.62 32.15
N LYS A 4 -24.41 -25.26 32.70
CA LYS A 4 -25.60 -24.94 31.90
C LYS A 4 -25.36 -23.88 30.82
N GLN A 5 -24.54 -22.87 31.11
CA GLN A 5 -24.23 -21.77 30.18
C GLN A 5 -23.37 -22.28 29.00
N GLU A 6 -22.32 -23.05 29.29
CA GLU A 6 -21.42 -23.62 28.28
C GLU A 6 -22.14 -24.59 27.35
N TRP A 7 -23.07 -25.39 27.89
CA TRP A 7 -23.87 -26.30 27.07
C TRP A 7 -24.82 -25.55 26.13
N ILE A 8 -25.45 -24.47 26.59
CA ILE A 8 -26.33 -23.63 25.76
C ILE A 8 -25.53 -22.96 24.64
N GLU A 9 -24.35 -22.39 24.96
CA GLU A 9 -23.47 -21.78 23.95
C GLU A 9 -23.01 -22.81 22.90
N TYR A 10 -22.67 -24.03 23.34
CA TYR A 10 -22.32 -25.12 22.42
C TYR A 10 -23.50 -25.55 21.54
N PHE A 11 -24.70 -25.65 22.11
CA PHE A 11 -25.91 -25.98 21.37
C PHE A 11 -26.23 -24.92 20.31
N GLU A 12 -26.12 -23.64 20.65
CA GLU A 12 -26.32 -22.52 19.72
C GLU A 12 -25.28 -22.52 18.60
N LEU A 13 -24.03 -22.87 18.90
CA LEU A 13 -22.97 -22.96 17.90
C LEU A 13 -23.24 -24.07 16.88
N MET A 14 -23.76 -25.22 17.34
CA MET A 14 -23.98 -26.40 16.49
C MET A 14 -25.32 -26.37 15.75
N HIS A 15 -26.35 -25.75 16.33
CA HIS A 15 -27.72 -25.77 15.80
C HIS A 15 -28.24 -24.39 15.35
N HIS A 16 -27.46 -23.32 15.53
CA HIS A 16 -27.79 -21.94 15.15
C HIS A 16 -29.14 -21.44 15.68
N ARG A 17 -29.61 -22.00 16.80
CA ARG A 17 -30.83 -21.61 17.51
C ARG A 17 -30.68 -21.86 19.00
N GLN A 18 -31.49 -21.17 19.81
CA GLN A 18 -31.59 -21.47 21.24
C GLN A 18 -32.27 -22.82 21.47
N PRO A 19 -31.80 -23.61 22.47
CA PRO A 19 -32.44 -24.87 22.85
C PRO A 19 -33.81 -24.61 23.46
N THR A 20 -34.78 -25.48 23.18
CA THR A 20 -36.11 -25.42 23.80
C THR A 20 -36.07 -25.95 25.24
N ALA A 21 -37.09 -25.65 26.03
CA ALA A 21 -37.16 -26.08 27.44
C ALA A 21 -37.08 -27.62 27.58
N ASP A 22 -37.68 -28.36 26.65
CA ASP A 22 -37.67 -29.82 26.64
C ASP A 22 -36.28 -30.39 26.32
N GLU A 23 -35.51 -29.73 25.46
CA GLU A 23 -34.13 -30.13 25.10
C GLU A 23 -33.15 -29.91 26.25
N ILE A 24 -33.35 -28.83 27.02
CA ILE A 24 -32.58 -28.55 28.22
C ILE A 24 -32.88 -29.59 29.31
N LEU A 25 -34.15 -30.00 29.45
CA LEU A 25 -34.57 -31.01 30.41
C LEU A 25 -33.98 -32.39 30.08
N ALA A 26 -34.03 -32.78 28.80
CA ALA A 26 -33.42 -34.02 28.32
C ALA A 26 -31.89 -34.05 28.56
N ALA A 27 -31.20 -32.92 28.37
CA ALA A 27 -29.77 -32.82 28.61
C ALA A 27 -29.37 -32.87 30.10
N ILE A 28 -30.26 -32.40 30.99
CA ILE A 28 -30.08 -32.53 32.44
C ILE A 28 -30.31 -33.98 32.87
N GLU A 29 -31.33 -34.65 32.33
CA GLU A 29 -31.63 -36.07 32.62
C GLU A 29 -30.55 -37.01 32.08
N ALA A 30 -29.95 -36.69 30.94
CA ALA A 30 -28.80 -37.42 30.38
C ALA A 30 -27.49 -37.19 31.15
N GLY A 31 -27.45 -36.22 32.08
CA GLY A 31 -26.28 -35.89 32.88
C GLY A 31 -25.22 -35.03 32.16
N ASP A 32 -25.56 -34.45 31.00
CA ASP A 32 -24.65 -33.61 30.22
C ASP A 32 -24.40 -32.24 30.87
N ILE A 33 -25.36 -31.77 31.69
CA ILE A 33 -25.35 -30.48 32.38
C ILE A 33 -25.32 -30.70 33.90
N SER A 34 -24.33 -30.12 34.60
CA SER A 34 -24.32 -30.08 36.07
C SER A 34 -24.83 -28.73 36.61
N LEU A 35 -25.74 -28.75 37.59
CA LEU A 35 -26.39 -27.55 38.15
C LEU A 35 -25.60 -26.86 39.28
N SER A 36 -24.39 -27.31 39.58
CA SER A 36 -23.59 -26.74 40.66
C SER A 36 -22.91 -25.42 40.26
N HIS A 37 -23.37 -24.33 40.84
CA HIS A 37 -22.66 -23.05 40.89
C HIS A 37 -21.30 -23.22 41.59
N SER A 38 -20.21 -23.14 40.85
CA SER A 38 -18.87 -22.90 41.41
C SER A 38 -18.11 -21.92 40.53
N LYS A 39 -18.20 -20.64 40.90
CA LYS A 39 -17.15 -19.65 40.64
C LYS A 39 -15.89 -20.10 41.38
N VAL A 40 -14.73 -19.73 40.82
CA VAL A 40 -13.36 -19.86 41.36
C VAL A 40 -12.61 -21.14 40.95
N ALA A 41 -12.09 -21.16 39.72
CA ALA A 41 -10.76 -21.70 39.34
C ALA A 41 -10.64 -21.77 37.81
N ASN A 42 -10.32 -20.67 37.11
CA ASN A 42 -9.85 -20.77 35.70
C ASN A 42 -9.02 -19.57 35.20
N SER A 43 -8.88 -18.51 35.98
CA SER A 43 -8.16 -17.30 35.52
C SER A 43 -6.65 -17.53 35.26
N ALA A 44 -6.01 -18.50 35.91
CA ALA A 44 -4.58 -18.78 35.72
C ALA A 44 -4.27 -19.67 34.50
N THR A 45 -5.19 -20.56 34.13
CA THR A 45 -5.02 -21.48 32.99
C THR A 45 -5.28 -20.74 31.67
N THR A 46 -6.34 -19.93 31.62
CA THR A 46 -6.66 -19.07 30.47
C THR A 46 -5.57 -18.02 30.20
N GLN A 47 -4.94 -17.46 31.24
CA GLN A 47 -3.84 -16.49 31.07
C GLN A 47 -2.55 -17.16 30.55
N ARG A 48 -2.32 -18.44 30.90
CA ARG A 48 -1.15 -19.22 30.45
C ARG A 48 -1.29 -19.67 29.00
N GLU A 49 -2.48 -20.12 28.59
CA GLU A 49 -2.80 -20.47 27.20
C GLU A 49 -2.79 -19.22 26.31
N LEU A 50 -3.40 -18.11 26.73
CA LEU A 50 -3.34 -16.84 26.00
C LEU A 50 -1.90 -16.32 25.87
N SER A 51 -1.06 -16.49 26.89
CA SER A 51 0.35 -16.11 26.82
C SER A 51 1.18 -17.01 25.91
N GLN A 52 0.86 -18.30 25.79
CA GLN A 52 1.51 -19.22 24.87
C GLN A 52 1.09 -18.96 23.43
N ASP A 53 -0.20 -18.69 23.17
CA ASP A 53 -0.71 -18.31 21.86
C ASP A 53 -0.16 -16.97 21.37
N VAL A 54 -0.08 -15.97 22.24
CA VAL A 54 0.53 -14.67 21.91
C VAL A 54 2.03 -14.81 21.65
N ASN A 55 2.75 -15.63 22.43
CA ASN A 55 4.17 -15.88 22.21
C ASN A 55 4.43 -16.66 20.91
N HIS A 56 3.56 -17.63 20.58
CA HIS A 56 3.64 -18.39 19.34
C HIS A 56 3.30 -17.53 18.12
N ALA A 57 2.26 -16.69 18.20
CA ALA A 57 1.91 -15.72 17.17
C ALA A 57 3.04 -14.70 16.96
N TYR A 58 3.64 -14.20 18.04
CA TYR A 58 4.77 -13.28 17.98
C TYR A 58 6.02 -13.92 17.36
N SER A 59 6.39 -15.13 17.76
CA SER A 59 7.55 -15.83 17.18
C SER A 59 7.35 -16.15 15.71
N THR A 60 6.14 -16.58 15.33
CA THR A 60 5.75 -16.87 13.95
C THR A 60 5.78 -15.60 13.10
N ALA A 61 5.17 -14.50 13.57
CA ALA A 61 5.20 -13.21 12.88
C ALA A 61 6.62 -12.67 12.71
N LYS A 62 7.45 -12.78 13.76
CA LYS A 62 8.87 -12.37 13.72
C LYS A 62 9.66 -13.19 12.69
N GLN A 63 9.43 -14.50 12.61
CA GLN A 63 10.08 -15.35 11.63
C GLN A 63 9.66 -15.00 10.19
N HIS A 64 8.36 -14.83 9.93
CA HIS A 64 7.87 -14.44 8.61
C HIS A 64 8.33 -13.05 8.18
N ALA A 65 8.33 -12.07 9.10
CA ALA A 65 8.85 -10.74 8.83
C ALA A 65 10.36 -10.75 8.55
N GLY A 66 11.14 -11.50 9.34
CA GLY A 66 12.58 -11.67 9.11
C GLY A 66 12.87 -12.27 7.74
N ASN A 67 12.13 -13.32 7.37
CA ASN A 67 12.25 -13.94 6.05
C ASN A 67 11.89 -12.98 4.91
N TYR A 68 10.87 -12.13 5.09
CA TYR A 68 10.49 -11.11 4.12
C TYR A 68 11.60 -10.07 3.91
N PHE A 69 12.20 -9.53 4.97
CA PHE A 69 13.25 -8.51 4.82
C PHE A 69 14.53 -9.06 4.18
N VAL A 70 14.91 -10.30 4.51
CA VAL A 70 16.04 -10.97 3.84
C VAL A 70 15.75 -11.14 2.35
N TRP A 71 14.55 -11.61 2.02
CA TRP A 71 14.08 -11.75 0.65
C TRP A 71 14.04 -10.41 -0.11
N LEU A 72 13.57 -9.35 0.54
CA LEU A 72 13.45 -8.01 -0.03
C LEU A 72 14.83 -7.43 -0.33
N LYS A 73 15.76 -7.52 0.63
CA LYS A 73 17.14 -7.04 0.49
C LYS A 73 17.84 -7.73 -0.67
N ASP A 74 17.74 -9.06 -0.78
CA ASP A 74 18.36 -9.83 -1.85
C ASP A 74 17.90 -9.35 -3.24
N ARG A 75 16.58 -9.17 -3.39
CA ARG A 75 15.97 -8.68 -4.64
C ARG A 75 16.26 -7.21 -4.95
N MET A 76 16.42 -6.36 -3.94
CA MET A 76 16.82 -4.97 -4.14
C MET A 76 18.25 -4.87 -4.71
N MET A 77 19.15 -5.76 -4.30
CA MET A 77 20.56 -5.72 -4.73
C MET A 77 20.76 -6.33 -6.12
N MET A 78 19.95 -7.30 -6.51
CA MET A 78 20.06 -7.99 -7.81
C MET A 78 18.70 -8.14 -8.53
N PRO A 79 17.97 -7.06 -8.82
CA PRO A 79 16.60 -7.14 -9.33
C PRO A 79 16.48 -7.86 -10.67
N SER A 80 17.45 -7.65 -11.58
CA SER A 80 17.47 -8.30 -12.90
C SER A 80 17.69 -9.81 -12.80
N LYS A 81 18.55 -10.27 -11.88
CA LYS A 81 18.84 -11.69 -11.67
C LYS A 81 17.58 -12.45 -11.26
N HIS A 82 16.86 -11.93 -10.25
CA HIS A 82 15.63 -12.55 -9.75
C HIS A 82 14.44 -12.39 -10.69
N ALA A 83 14.40 -11.33 -11.50
CA ALA A 83 13.39 -11.20 -12.54
C ALA A 83 13.60 -12.19 -13.71
N MET A 84 14.81 -12.72 -13.90
CA MET A 84 15.14 -13.60 -15.04
C MET A 84 15.30 -15.08 -14.68
N LEU A 85 15.89 -15.40 -13.54
CA LEU A 85 16.39 -16.75 -13.23
C LEU A 85 15.63 -17.48 -12.11
N ASP A 86 14.72 -16.80 -11.41
CA ASP A 86 14.05 -17.41 -10.24
C ASP A 86 12.85 -18.26 -10.69
N GLU A 87 12.88 -19.57 -10.38
CA GLU A 87 11.78 -20.52 -10.68
C GLU A 87 10.69 -20.51 -9.58
N GLN A 88 10.98 -19.97 -8.41
CA GLN A 88 10.03 -19.91 -7.29
C GLN A 88 9.74 -18.48 -6.84
N PHE A 89 8.77 -17.87 -7.50
CA PHE A 89 8.21 -16.60 -7.06
C PHE A 89 7.36 -16.83 -5.79
N SER A 90 7.74 -16.21 -4.67
CA SER A 90 6.78 -16.02 -3.57
C SER A 90 5.79 -14.93 -3.98
N ALA A 91 4.68 -15.34 -4.62
CA ALA A 91 3.65 -14.42 -5.13
C ALA A 91 3.14 -13.48 -4.03
N THR A 92 2.99 -13.99 -2.81
CA THR A 92 2.58 -13.20 -1.64
C THR A 92 3.55 -12.05 -1.35
N PHE A 93 4.86 -12.31 -1.31
CA PHE A 93 5.86 -11.26 -1.04
C PHE A 93 5.92 -10.22 -2.17
N LEU A 94 5.74 -10.65 -3.42
CA LEU A 94 5.68 -9.76 -4.57
C LEU A 94 4.50 -8.78 -4.48
N TRP A 95 3.29 -9.29 -4.20
CA TRP A 95 2.10 -8.45 -4.04
C TRP A 95 2.16 -7.53 -2.83
N ILE A 96 2.67 -8.01 -1.69
CA ILE A 96 2.90 -7.18 -0.50
C ILE A 96 3.86 -6.04 -0.83
N THR A 97 4.96 -6.34 -1.53
CA THR A 97 5.97 -5.33 -1.91
C THR A 97 5.39 -4.29 -2.87
N TYR A 98 4.57 -4.70 -3.83
CA TYR A 98 3.84 -3.79 -4.71
C TYR A 98 2.86 -2.88 -3.94
N ALA A 99 2.07 -3.47 -3.03
CA ALA A 99 1.12 -2.72 -2.20
C ALA A 99 1.84 -1.71 -1.30
N LEU A 100 2.97 -2.10 -0.70
CA LEU A 100 3.81 -1.22 0.10
C LEU A 100 4.45 -0.11 -0.76
N ALA A 101 4.98 -0.44 -1.94
CA ALA A 101 5.62 0.54 -2.80
C ALA A 101 4.65 1.63 -3.26
N SER A 102 3.43 1.24 -3.66
CA SER A 102 2.37 2.18 -4.03
C SER A 102 1.88 3.00 -2.83
N LEU A 103 1.74 2.38 -1.66
CA LEU A 103 1.33 3.09 -0.44
C LEU A 103 2.39 4.11 0.00
N VAL A 104 3.66 3.75 -0.02
CA VAL A 104 4.75 4.66 0.37
C VAL A 104 4.89 5.83 -0.62
N ALA A 105 4.69 5.60 -1.93
CA ALA A 105 4.60 6.68 -2.91
C ALA A 105 3.44 7.65 -2.59
N ALA A 106 2.26 7.11 -2.28
CA ALA A 106 1.10 7.91 -1.88
C ALA A 106 1.34 8.69 -0.59
N LEU A 107 1.94 8.05 0.42
CA LEU A 107 2.32 8.69 1.69
C LEU A 107 3.33 9.82 1.48
N THR A 108 4.23 9.70 0.51
CA THR A 108 5.19 10.75 0.14
C THR A 108 4.46 12.01 -0.33
N VAL A 109 3.56 11.87 -1.31
CA VAL A 109 2.77 13.00 -1.84
C VAL A 109 1.83 13.54 -0.77
N TRP A 110 1.18 12.66 -0.01
CA TRP A 110 0.26 13.04 1.05
C TRP A 110 0.94 13.85 2.16
N ASN A 111 2.07 13.36 2.68
CA ASN A 111 2.82 14.05 3.73
C ASN A 111 3.32 15.40 3.22
N PHE A 112 3.76 15.45 1.97
CA PHE A 112 4.18 16.67 1.31
C PHE A 112 3.05 17.71 1.23
N CYS A 113 1.89 17.34 0.67
CA CYS A 113 0.71 18.20 0.61
C CYS A 113 0.26 18.65 2.00
N ARG A 114 0.21 17.74 2.98
CA ARG A 114 -0.16 18.07 4.36
C ARG A 114 0.76 19.14 4.95
N ARG A 115 2.07 19.01 4.77
CA ARG A 115 3.03 20.00 5.31
C ARG A 115 2.91 21.35 4.60
N ILE A 116 2.64 21.38 3.29
CA ILE A 116 2.36 22.63 2.56
C ILE A 116 1.13 23.31 3.14
N VAL A 117 0.03 22.58 3.32
CA VAL A 117 -1.21 23.18 3.82
C VAL A 117 -1.04 23.68 5.25
N ASN A 118 -0.34 22.94 6.11
CA ASN A 118 -0.02 23.41 7.47
C ASN A 118 0.83 24.70 7.45
N ALA A 119 1.80 24.81 6.55
CA ALA A 119 2.61 26.02 6.42
C ALA A 119 1.80 27.21 5.88
N ALA A 120 0.93 26.98 4.89
CA ALA A 120 0.03 28.00 4.36
C ALA A 120 -0.97 28.48 5.42
N ALA A 121 -1.55 27.55 6.20
CA ALA A 121 -2.49 27.90 7.26
C ALA A 121 -1.83 28.66 8.42
N ALA A 122 -0.59 28.31 8.79
CA ALA A 122 0.20 29.07 9.77
C ALA A 122 0.48 30.50 9.29
N THR A 123 0.76 30.67 8.00
CA THR A 123 0.95 31.98 7.38
C THR A 123 -0.34 32.78 7.41
N VAL A 124 -1.46 32.24 6.92
CA VAL A 124 -2.77 32.94 6.90
C VAL A 124 -3.23 33.27 8.31
N GLY A 125 -3.12 32.33 9.25
CA GLY A 125 -3.47 32.54 10.66
C GLY A 125 -2.68 33.68 11.31
N SER A 126 -1.43 33.92 10.90
CA SER A 126 -0.63 35.06 11.37
C SER A 126 -1.17 36.41 10.88
N PHE A 127 -1.90 36.44 9.75
CA PHE A 127 -2.50 37.66 9.19
C PHE A 127 -3.96 37.86 9.61
N THR A 128 -4.76 36.80 9.73
CA THR A 128 -6.21 36.88 9.95
C THR A 128 -6.67 36.53 11.36
N GLY A 129 -5.77 36.03 12.23
CA GLY A 129 -6.09 35.56 13.58
C GLY A 129 -7.01 34.32 13.63
N THR A 130 -7.31 33.71 12.48
CA THR A 130 -8.25 32.59 12.32
C THR A 130 -7.55 31.40 11.64
N SER A 131 -6.76 30.65 12.40
CA SER A 131 -6.02 29.48 11.88
C SER A 131 -6.84 28.18 11.85
N ASP A 132 -7.84 28.03 12.73
CA ASP A 132 -8.38 26.70 13.05
C ASP A 132 -9.35 26.14 12.01
N SER A 133 -10.16 26.97 11.35
CA SER A 133 -11.14 26.50 10.36
C SER A 133 -10.48 25.96 9.09
N LEU A 134 -9.40 26.62 8.63
CA LEU A 134 -8.64 26.24 7.44
C LEU A 134 -7.85 24.95 7.65
N VAL A 135 -7.25 24.77 8.83
CA VAL A 135 -6.52 23.54 9.20
C VAL A 135 -7.48 22.36 9.35
N HIS A 136 -8.64 22.56 9.98
CA HIS A 136 -9.62 21.49 10.14
C HIS A 136 -10.21 21.02 8.81
N ALA A 137 -10.62 21.94 7.93
CA ALA A 137 -11.09 21.60 6.60
C ALA A 137 -10.01 20.81 5.84
N ALA A 138 -8.79 21.35 5.74
CA ALA A 138 -7.68 20.69 5.06
C ALA A 138 -7.37 19.27 5.59
N SER A 139 -7.42 19.06 6.91
CA SER A 139 -7.11 17.78 7.54
C SER A 139 -8.10 16.67 7.18
N GLN A 140 -9.39 16.99 7.04
CA GLN A 140 -10.42 16.03 6.62
C GLN A 140 -10.21 15.57 5.17
N TYR A 141 -9.93 16.50 4.25
CA TYR A 141 -9.72 16.16 2.84
C TYR A 141 -8.40 15.45 2.58
N LEU A 142 -7.34 15.78 3.34
CA LEU A 142 -6.06 15.08 3.24
C LEU A 142 -6.19 13.60 3.62
N THR A 143 -7.01 13.27 4.62
CA THR A 143 -7.21 11.87 5.05
C THR A 143 -7.89 11.04 3.96
N SER A 144 -8.96 11.57 3.36
CA SER A 144 -9.65 10.95 2.22
C SER A 144 -8.78 10.91 0.96
N GLY A 145 -7.93 11.93 0.77
CA GLY A 145 -6.99 12.03 -0.35
C GLY A 145 -5.88 10.97 -0.33
N LEU A 146 -5.48 10.46 0.84
CA LEU A 146 -4.46 9.41 0.94
C LEU A 146 -4.89 8.12 0.24
N LEU A 147 -6.12 7.67 0.46
CA LEU A 147 -6.64 6.46 -0.18
C LEU A 147 -6.71 6.63 -1.70
N MET A 148 -7.18 7.79 -2.18
CA MET A 148 -7.23 8.10 -3.60
C MET A 148 -5.83 8.15 -4.24
N LEU A 149 -4.86 8.73 -3.53
CA LEU A 149 -3.45 8.73 -3.96
C LEU A 149 -2.90 7.31 -4.03
N TRP A 150 -3.19 6.45 -3.04
CA TRP A 150 -2.74 5.06 -3.05
C TRP A 150 -3.30 4.29 -4.24
N ILE A 151 -4.61 4.40 -4.49
CA ILE A 151 -5.26 3.81 -5.68
C ILE A 151 -4.64 4.35 -6.96
N THR A 152 -4.37 5.65 -7.03
CA THR A 152 -3.74 6.29 -8.20
C THR A 152 -2.37 5.69 -8.50
N PHE A 153 -1.48 5.61 -7.50
CA PHE A 153 -0.16 5.02 -7.67
C PHE A 153 -0.22 3.53 -8.00
N ALA A 154 -1.14 2.79 -7.37
CA ALA A 154 -1.36 1.37 -7.69
C ALA A 154 -1.71 1.22 -9.18
N LEU A 155 -2.70 1.96 -9.68
CA LEU A 155 -3.12 1.87 -11.09
C LEU A 155 -2.01 2.30 -12.07
N ILE A 156 -1.33 3.42 -11.81
CA ILE A 156 -0.26 3.92 -12.67
C ILE A 156 0.91 2.94 -12.72
N TYR A 157 1.35 2.41 -11.57
CA TYR A 157 2.41 1.42 -11.51
C TYR A 157 2.02 0.08 -12.17
N PHE A 158 0.73 -0.24 -12.24
CA PHE A 158 0.24 -1.44 -12.91
C PHE A 158 0.02 -1.26 -14.43
N ALA A 159 -0.04 -0.02 -14.92
CA ALA A 159 -0.34 0.31 -16.32
C ALA A 159 0.63 -0.34 -17.33
N GLY A 160 1.86 -0.63 -16.92
CA GLY A 160 2.85 -1.27 -17.79
C GLY A 160 2.60 -2.76 -18.07
N VAL A 161 1.85 -3.45 -17.20
CA VAL A 161 1.69 -4.91 -17.25
C VAL A 161 0.97 -5.40 -18.51
N PRO A 162 -0.19 -4.83 -18.93
CA PRO A 162 -0.91 -5.35 -20.09
C PRO A 162 -0.08 -5.25 -21.38
N ILE A 163 0.66 -4.16 -21.54
CA ILE A 163 1.52 -3.94 -22.71
C ILE A 163 2.74 -4.85 -22.64
N LEU A 164 3.31 -5.05 -21.45
CA LEU A 164 4.43 -5.96 -21.25
C LEU A 164 4.04 -7.38 -21.63
N ALA A 165 2.90 -7.85 -21.12
CA ALA A 165 2.40 -9.18 -21.43
C ALA A 165 2.12 -9.35 -22.93
N TRP A 166 1.68 -8.30 -23.63
CA TRP A 166 1.48 -8.34 -25.07
C TRP A 166 2.80 -8.37 -25.85
N THR A 167 3.80 -7.57 -25.45
CA THR A 167 5.11 -7.49 -26.11
C THR A 167 6.01 -8.69 -25.82
N THR A 168 5.76 -9.44 -24.75
CA THR A 168 6.52 -10.66 -24.38
C THR A 168 5.73 -11.95 -24.53
N LYS A 169 4.54 -11.91 -25.14
CA LYS A 169 3.59 -13.04 -25.18
C LYS A 169 4.12 -14.32 -25.79
N VAL A 170 5.16 -14.23 -26.63
CA VAL A 170 5.73 -15.41 -27.30
C VAL A 170 6.63 -16.21 -26.36
N THR A 171 7.32 -15.52 -25.45
CA THR A 171 8.25 -16.15 -24.51
C THR A 171 7.62 -16.43 -23.16
N TYR A 172 6.75 -15.54 -22.68
CA TYR A 172 6.19 -15.59 -21.33
C TYR A 172 4.66 -15.63 -21.37
N ARG A 173 4.06 -16.45 -20.51
CA ARG A 173 2.63 -16.33 -20.22
C ARG A 173 2.36 -15.05 -19.43
N PHE A 174 1.12 -14.56 -19.45
CA PHE A 174 0.73 -13.35 -18.73
C PHE A 174 1.14 -13.39 -17.25
N TYR A 175 0.86 -14.50 -16.56
CA TYR A 175 1.21 -14.67 -15.14
C TYR A 175 2.72 -14.57 -14.90
N ASP A 176 3.53 -15.18 -15.75
CA ASP A 176 4.99 -15.14 -15.62
C ASP A 176 5.53 -13.73 -15.87
N ALA A 177 5.02 -13.05 -16.90
CA ALA A 177 5.37 -11.65 -17.18
C ALA A 177 5.01 -10.74 -15.99
N LEU A 178 3.83 -10.94 -15.39
CA LEU A 178 3.40 -10.22 -14.19
C LEU A 178 4.30 -10.49 -13.00
N MET A 179 4.61 -11.76 -12.67
CA MET A 179 5.46 -12.08 -11.51
C MET A 179 6.88 -11.56 -11.69
N ARG A 180 7.42 -11.63 -12.91
CA ARG A 180 8.73 -11.05 -13.25
C ARG A 180 8.72 -9.52 -13.16
N TYR A 181 7.63 -8.87 -13.58
CA TYR A 181 7.44 -7.43 -13.41
C TYR A 181 7.38 -7.03 -11.93
N LEU A 182 6.63 -7.77 -11.11
CA LEU A 182 6.48 -7.47 -9.68
C LEU A 182 7.81 -7.57 -8.90
N ASN A 183 8.80 -8.34 -9.37
CA ASN A 183 10.12 -8.39 -8.72
C ASN A 183 10.83 -7.03 -8.69
N TRP A 184 10.58 -6.18 -9.68
CA TRP A 184 11.16 -4.83 -9.73
C TRP A 184 10.60 -3.91 -8.64
N PHE A 185 9.48 -4.26 -8.00
CA PHE A 185 8.94 -3.44 -6.92
C PHE A 185 9.78 -3.46 -5.65
N ALA A 186 10.69 -4.44 -5.48
CA ALA A 186 11.62 -4.45 -4.36
C ALA A 186 12.50 -3.19 -4.36
N ILE A 187 13.14 -2.89 -5.49
CA ILE A 187 13.99 -1.70 -5.64
C ILE A 187 13.15 -0.41 -5.68
N VAL A 188 11.97 -0.44 -6.28
CA VAL A 188 11.03 0.71 -6.26
C VAL A 188 10.58 1.06 -4.85
N LEU A 189 10.28 0.06 -4.02
CA LEU A 189 9.95 0.26 -2.61
C LEU A 189 11.10 0.96 -1.88
N GLY A 190 12.35 0.53 -2.11
CA GLY A 190 13.53 1.20 -1.56
C GLY A 190 13.60 2.69 -1.91
N ILE A 191 13.42 3.03 -3.19
CA ILE A 191 13.42 4.43 -3.65
C ILE A 191 12.26 5.21 -3.04
N ASN A 192 11.06 4.62 -3.00
CA ASN A 192 9.89 5.28 -2.42
C ASN A 192 10.07 5.52 -0.92
N ILE A 193 10.73 4.62 -0.18
CA ILE A 193 11.08 4.84 1.23
C ILE A 193 12.03 6.03 1.37
N VAL A 194 13.06 6.13 0.51
CA VAL A 194 13.97 7.29 0.51
C VAL A 194 13.21 8.57 0.19
N ALA A 195 12.30 8.56 -0.79
CA ALA A 195 11.44 9.67 -1.13
C ALA A 195 10.53 10.08 0.03
N PHE A 196 9.95 9.11 0.72
CA PHE A 196 9.11 9.34 1.89
C PHE A 196 9.89 9.97 3.03
N ILE A 197 11.08 9.47 3.35
CA ILE A 197 11.96 10.08 4.36
C ILE A 197 12.36 11.50 3.95
N ALA A 198 12.77 11.69 2.70
CA ALA A 198 13.09 13.01 2.16
C ALA A 198 11.91 13.98 2.29
N SER A 199 10.67 13.51 2.12
CA SER A 199 9.47 14.33 2.29
C SER A 199 9.29 14.92 3.69
N PHE A 200 9.99 14.43 4.72
CA PHE A 200 10.04 15.06 6.06
C PHE A 200 11.20 16.02 6.22
N LEU A 201 12.34 15.72 5.58
CA LEU A 201 13.58 16.46 5.76
C LEU A 201 13.61 17.75 4.94
N ILE A 202 12.86 17.82 3.83
CA ILE A 202 12.81 19.03 3.03
C ILE A 202 12.14 20.14 3.87
N PRO A 203 12.81 21.28 4.13
CA PRO A 203 12.21 22.37 4.88
C PRO A 203 11.01 22.91 4.12
N ILE A 204 9.94 23.27 4.84
CA ILE A 204 8.83 24.07 4.29
C ILE A 204 8.78 25.28 5.21
N THR A 205 9.61 26.27 4.91
CA THR A 205 9.88 27.39 5.82
C THR A 205 8.71 28.38 5.77
N PRO A 206 8.03 28.67 6.91
CA PRO A 206 6.98 29.69 6.95
C PRO A 206 7.52 31.11 6.77
N SER A 207 8.80 31.34 7.10
CA SER A 207 9.40 32.68 7.18
C SER A 207 9.54 33.42 5.84
N THR A 208 9.43 32.74 4.70
CA THR A 208 9.48 33.37 3.37
C THR A 208 8.14 34.01 2.96
N LEU A 209 7.04 33.72 3.66
CA LEU A 209 5.71 34.27 3.37
C LEU A 209 5.32 35.44 4.28
N ASN A 210 6.17 35.82 5.24
CA ASN A 210 5.87 36.87 6.21
C ASN A 210 6.01 38.30 5.67
N SER A 211 6.55 38.47 4.45
CA SER A 211 6.62 39.75 3.76
C SER A 211 6.35 39.57 2.26
N LEU A 212 5.48 40.40 1.69
CA LEU A 212 5.20 40.45 0.25
C LEU A 212 6.47 40.58 -0.60
N ASP A 213 7.54 41.20 -0.08
CA ASP A 213 8.81 41.40 -0.78
C ASP A 213 9.64 40.10 -1.00
N ASN A 214 9.30 38.99 -0.33
CA ASN A 214 10.02 37.71 -0.45
C ASN A 214 9.22 36.63 -1.18
N MET A 215 8.09 36.98 -1.80
CA MET A 215 7.16 36.03 -2.40
C MET A 215 7.79 35.23 -3.55
N ASP A 216 8.64 35.86 -4.35
CA ASP A 216 9.38 35.19 -5.43
C ASP A 216 10.32 34.11 -4.87
N SER A 217 11.08 34.43 -3.82
CA SER A 217 11.98 33.46 -3.17
C SER A 217 11.22 32.29 -2.54
N ALA A 218 10.02 32.55 -1.98
CA ALA A 218 9.13 31.53 -1.44
C ALA A 218 8.62 30.58 -2.54
N ILE A 219 8.23 31.15 -3.69
CA ILE A 219 7.74 30.39 -4.85
C ILE A 219 8.87 29.53 -5.44
N TYR A 220 10.07 30.08 -5.64
CA TYR A 220 11.23 29.31 -6.12
C TYR A 220 11.59 28.16 -5.17
N PHE A 221 11.55 28.40 -3.86
CA PHE A 221 11.82 27.37 -2.87
C PHE A 221 10.75 26.26 -2.87
N LEU A 222 9.47 26.63 -3.02
CA LEU A 222 8.37 25.67 -3.15
C LEU A 222 8.48 24.86 -4.44
N ILE A 223 8.81 25.49 -5.57
CA ILE A 223 9.05 24.80 -6.85
C ILE A 223 10.22 23.83 -6.75
N ALA A 224 11.35 24.25 -6.17
CA ALA A 224 12.51 23.37 -5.99
C ALA A 224 12.18 22.13 -5.12
N THR A 225 11.38 22.35 -4.09
CA THR A 225 10.93 21.33 -3.15
C THR A 225 9.93 20.35 -3.78
N VAL A 226 8.95 20.85 -4.54
CA VAL A 226 8.05 20.03 -5.38
C VAL A 226 8.86 19.26 -6.43
N GLY A 227 9.84 19.91 -7.05
CA GLY A 227 10.73 19.33 -8.05
C GLY A 227 11.51 18.14 -7.51
N LEU A 228 12.05 18.24 -6.29
CA LEU A 228 12.78 17.14 -5.66
C LEU A 228 11.88 15.92 -5.37
N VAL A 229 10.69 16.14 -4.79
CA VAL A 229 9.73 15.06 -4.53
C VAL A 229 9.27 14.40 -5.83
N THR A 230 8.98 15.22 -6.86
CA THR A 230 8.59 14.74 -8.19
C THR A 230 9.71 13.95 -8.86
N PHE A 231 10.95 14.42 -8.74
CA PHE A 231 12.13 13.74 -9.26
C PHE A 231 12.29 12.35 -8.64
N LEU A 232 12.20 12.24 -7.31
CA LEU A 232 12.32 10.95 -6.61
C LEU A 232 11.20 9.97 -6.98
N LEU A 233 9.97 10.45 -7.16
CA LEU A 233 8.86 9.61 -7.64
C LEU A 233 9.01 9.22 -9.11
N THR A 234 9.60 10.09 -9.93
CA THR A 234 9.90 9.79 -11.34
C THR A 234 11.01 8.75 -11.46
N LEU A 235 12.00 8.77 -10.56
CA LEU A 235 13.05 7.76 -10.48
C LEU A 235 12.45 6.34 -10.32
N SER A 236 11.44 6.20 -9.47
CA SER A 236 10.70 4.94 -9.29
C SER A 236 10.04 4.45 -10.58
N SER A 237 9.40 5.35 -11.33
CA SER A 237 8.83 5.02 -12.65
C SER A 237 9.92 4.65 -13.67
N SER A 238 11.07 5.34 -13.65
CA SER A 238 12.21 5.01 -14.50
C SER A 238 12.76 3.61 -14.21
N ILE A 239 12.79 3.20 -12.95
CA ILE A 239 13.21 1.83 -12.56
C ILE A 239 12.26 0.78 -13.12
N LEU A 240 10.95 1.03 -13.07
CA LEU A 240 9.96 0.13 -13.69
C LEU A 240 10.13 0.08 -15.22
N ALA A 241 10.44 1.20 -15.86
CA ALA A 241 10.73 1.25 -17.29
C ALA A 241 12.00 0.46 -17.66
N ILE A 242 13.04 0.52 -16.84
CA ILE A 242 14.24 -0.32 -16.97
C ILE A 242 13.86 -1.80 -16.80
N GLY A 243 13.01 -2.12 -15.82
CA GLY A 243 12.55 -3.48 -15.61
C GLY A 243 11.81 -4.04 -16.81
N GLN A 244 10.87 -3.27 -17.36
CA GLN A 244 10.18 -3.63 -18.61
C GLN A 244 11.16 -3.80 -19.77
N PHE A 245 12.14 -2.90 -19.92
CA PHE A 245 13.18 -3.03 -20.95
C PHE A 245 13.94 -4.35 -20.85
N THR A 246 14.38 -4.71 -19.65
CA THR A 246 15.13 -5.97 -19.46
C THR A 246 14.30 -7.19 -19.83
N LEU A 247 13.00 -7.20 -19.49
CA LEU A 247 12.09 -8.30 -19.78
C LEU A 247 11.74 -8.39 -21.28
N VAL A 248 11.46 -7.26 -21.93
CA VAL A 248 11.22 -7.19 -23.38
C VAL A 248 12.46 -7.66 -24.15
N ASN A 249 13.65 -7.26 -23.72
CA ASN A 249 14.91 -7.67 -24.33
C ASN A 249 15.20 -9.16 -24.15
N ALA A 250 14.94 -9.72 -22.96
CA ALA A 250 15.09 -11.15 -22.73
C ALA A 250 14.10 -11.99 -23.55
N ALA A 251 12.86 -11.53 -23.72
CA ALA A 251 11.85 -12.22 -24.50
C ALA A 251 12.18 -12.24 -26.01
N ASN A 252 12.52 -11.08 -26.58
CA ASN A 252 12.59 -10.89 -28.03
C ASN A 252 13.96 -11.24 -28.65
N LYS A 253 15.03 -11.36 -27.85
CA LYS A 253 16.34 -11.84 -28.33
C LYS A 253 16.28 -13.24 -28.97
N LEU A 254 15.27 -14.04 -28.65
CA LEU A 254 15.10 -15.40 -29.13
C LEU A 254 14.43 -15.48 -30.51
N GLU A 255 13.72 -14.43 -30.96
CA GLU A 255 12.89 -14.51 -32.16
C GLU A 255 13.55 -13.97 -33.44
N GLY A 256 14.55 -13.09 -33.34
CA GLY A 256 15.36 -12.59 -34.46
C GLY A 256 14.62 -11.84 -35.59
N LYS A 257 13.28 -11.75 -35.56
CA LYS A 257 12.45 -11.21 -36.65
C LYS A 257 12.30 -9.69 -36.63
N VAL A 258 12.33 -9.08 -35.45
CA VAL A 258 12.12 -7.64 -35.25
C VAL A 258 13.14 -7.13 -34.25
N ASP A 259 13.72 -5.96 -34.52
CA ASP A 259 14.66 -5.32 -33.60
C ASP A 259 13.98 -5.10 -32.23
N THR A 260 14.68 -5.49 -31.17
CA THR A 260 14.22 -5.32 -29.78
C THR A 260 13.91 -3.86 -29.46
N LEU A 261 14.59 -2.91 -30.12
CA LEU A 261 14.33 -1.49 -29.96
C LEU A 261 12.89 -1.10 -30.34
N TRP A 262 12.30 -1.72 -31.37
CA TRP A 262 10.91 -1.46 -31.77
C TRP A 262 9.93 -1.98 -30.73
N TRP A 263 10.16 -3.18 -30.19
CA TRP A 263 9.33 -3.72 -29.12
C TRP A 263 9.39 -2.86 -27.86
N GLN A 264 10.55 -2.31 -27.54
CA GLN A 264 10.69 -1.38 -26.43
C GLN A 264 9.94 -0.08 -26.66
N LEU A 265 10.02 0.50 -27.86
CA LEU A 265 9.25 1.70 -28.21
C LEU A 265 7.76 1.44 -28.07
N CYS A 266 7.26 0.30 -28.59
CA CYS A 266 5.87 -0.11 -28.41
C CYS A 266 5.49 -0.24 -26.92
N GLN A 267 6.36 -0.84 -26.10
CA GLN A 267 6.14 -0.97 -24.66
C GLN A 267 5.99 0.39 -23.96
N GLN A 268 6.88 1.34 -24.25
CA GLN A 268 6.86 2.66 -23.61
C GLN A 268 5.69 3.51 -24.09
N ILE A 269 5.43 3.55 -25.40
CA ILE A 269 4.30 4.28 -25.97
C ILE A 269 2.99 3.71 -25.45
N GLY A 270 2.83 2.39 -25.47
CA GLY A 270 1.63 1.72 -24.98
C GLY A 270 1.39 1.98 -23.48
N THR A 271 2.45 1.90 -22.67
CA THR A 271 2.38 2.21 -21.23
C THR A 271 1.99 3.67 -20.99
N GLY A 272 2.56 4.60 -21.76
CA GLY A 272 2.23 6.03 -21.69
C GLY A 272 0.77 6.32 -22.06
N ILE A 273 0.27 5.72 -23.15
CA ILE A 273 -1.14 5.85 -23.57
C ILE A 273 -2.06 5.29 -22.49
N LEU A 274 -1.79 4.08 -21.99
CA LEU A 274 -2.63 3.46 -20.96
C LEU A 274 -2.61 4.25 -19.65
N SER A 275 -1.45 4.78 -19.24
CA SER A 275 -1.34 5.66 -18.08
C SER A 275 -2.14 6.95 -18.28
N TYR A 276 -2.11 7.55 -19.47
CA TYR A 276 -2.92 8.72 -19.81
C TYR A 276 -4.43 8.41 -19.71
N LEU A 277 -4.86 7.25 -20.23
CA LEU A 277 -6.26 6.82 -20.15
C LEU A 277 -6.69 6.62 -18.68
N ILE A 278 -5.87 5.95 -17.87
CA ILE A 278 -6.11 5.78 -16.43
C ILE A 278 -6.24 7.14 -15.75
N ILE A 279 -5.32 8.07 -16.03
CA ILE A 279 -5.36 9.41 -15.46
C ILE A 279 -6.63 10.15 -15.87
N ARG A 280 -6.98 10.11 -17.16
CA ARG A 280 -8.11 10.87 -17.71
C ARG A 280 -9.47 10.34 -17.24
N PHE A 281 -9.64 9.01 -17.20
CA PHE A 281 -10.95 8.38 -17.00
C PHE A 281 -11.18 7.84 -15.59
N ILE A 282 -10.13 7.61 -14.80
CA ILE A 282 -10.24 7.08 -13.44
C ILE A 282 -9.78 8.12 -12.43
N VAL A 283 -8.52 8.57 -12.54
CA VAL A 283 -7.90 9.44 -11.54
C VAL A 283 -8.55 10.82 -11.53
N ALA A 284 -8.66 11.50 -12.67
CA ALA A 284 -9.20 12.85 -12.73
C ALA A 284 -10.66 12.93 -12.21
N PRO A 285 -11.57 12.00 -12.55
CA PRO A 285 -12.90 11.95 -11.92
C PRO A 285 -12.87 11.69 -10.41
N MET A 286 -12.00 10.80 -9.91
CA MET A 286 -11.85 10.54 -8.47
C MET A 286 -11.44 11.79 -7.70
N PHE A 287 -10.49 12.56 -8.22
CA PHE A 287 -10.08 13.81 -7.60
C PHE A 287 -11.17 14.89 -7.76
N LYS A 288 -11.85 14.97 -8.91
CA LYS A 288 -12.95 15.93 -9.10
C LYS A 288 -14.08 15.70 -8.10
N SER A 289 -14.46 14.46 -7.80
CA SER A 289 -15.49 14.18 -6.80
C SER A 289 -15.06 14.55 -5.38
N LEU A 290 -13.77 14.40 -5.05
CA LEU A 290 -13.20 14.87 -3.79
C LEU A 290 -13.29 16.40 -3.67
N PHE A 291 -12.93 17.13 -4.73
CA PHE A 291 -12.93 18.60 -4.74
C PHE A 291 -14.33 19.20 -4.94
N ALA A 292 -15.28 18.49 -5.55
CA ALA A 292 -16.67 18.95 -5.68
C ALA A 292 -17.41 19.01 -4.33
N GLY A 293 -16.87 18.36 -3.28
CA GLY A 293 -17.33 18.55 -1.90
C GLY A 293 -16.75 19.77 -1.19
N LEU A 294 -15.99 20.62 -1.89
CA LEU A 294 -15.48 21.91 -1.43
C LEU A 294 -16.26 23.04 -2.14
N ASP A 295 -17.55 23.17 -1.85
CA ASP A 295 -18.24 24.42 -2.17
C ASP A 295 -17.73 25.50 -1.20
N PHE A 296 -16.92 26.41 -1.73
CA PHE A 296 -16.58 27.71 -1.12
C PHE A 296 -17.55 28.78 -1.62
#